data_AF-A0A7T7HB44-F1
#
_entry.id   AF-A0A7T7HB44-F1
#
_cell.length_a   1.000
_cell.length_b   1.000
_cell.length_c   1.000
_cell.angle_alpha   90.00
_cell.angle_beta   90.00
_cell.angle_gamma   90.00
#
_symmetry.space_group_name_H-M   'P 1'
#
loop_
_entity.id
_entity.type
_entity.pdbx_description
1 polymer ?
#
loop_
_entity_poly.entity_id
_entity_poly.type
_entity_poly.pdbx_seq_one_letter_code
_entity_poly.pdbx_strand_id
1 'polypeptide(L)'
;MKKIFQILLIPTVYVVITSSSGGSTPAWQKENVSFPMMNSEINATMKEHDRQKEMRQKQTLNAGTEAINRTQWNDFKDKVTKIQDRLRIVSFAIQAIPTGIAMSREITKITNNQTAIIGEINTAPYSIIAVLPSQVQFVDDLQMVTRLITGIILSYGAINQMEKSERKILLDYALGEVKTLSRNSTHMLLKIRDIKAKVLRNKRAFQYYVNRDRQVVENIMNNIKNF
;
A
#
# COMPACT_ATOMS: atom_id res chain seq x y z
N MET A 1 -24.89 46.54 103.46
CA MET A 1 -23.44 46.30 103.27
C MET A 1 -23.21 45.27 102.15
N LYS A 2 -23.51 45.65 100.90
CA LYS A 2 -23.55 44.74 99.74
C LYS A 2 -22.63 45.15 98.59
N LYS A 3 -21.76 46.16 98.78
CA LYS A 3 -20.88 46.72 97.74
C LYS A 3 -19.37 46.59 98.01
N ILE A 4 -18.94 46.08 99.17
CA ILE A 4 -17.51 45.94 99.52
C ILE A 4 -16.98 44.52 99.21
N PHE A 5 -17.85 43.50 99.23
CA PHE A 5 -17.43 42.11 99.00
C PHE A 5 -17.14 41.78 97.53
N GLN A 6 -17.67 42.57 96.57
CA GLN A 6 -17.45 42.36 95.14
C GLN A 6 -16.18 43.03 94.59
N ILE A 7 -15.58 43.98 95.33
CA ILE A 7 -14.37 44.71 94.88
C ILE A 7 -13.09 43.92 95.20
N LEU A 8 -13.14 42.97 96.15
CA LEU A 8 -11.96 42.21 96.59
C LEU A 8 -11.75 40.88 95.81
N LEU A 9 -12.68 40.50 94.95
CA LEU A 9 -12.64 39.24 94.18
C LEU A 9 -11.99 39.39 92.80
N ILE A 10 -11.85 40.61 92.31
CA ILE A 10 -11.26 40.91 90.99
C ILE A 10 -9.71 40.86 90.99
N PRO A 11 -8.97 41.35 92.01
CA PRO A 11 -7.50 41.31 91.96
C PRO A 11 -6.92 39.91 92.21
N THR A 12 -7.64 39.01 92.88
CA THR A 12 -7.19 37.63 93.16
C THR A 12 -7.27 36.72 91.94
N VAL A 13 -8.22 36.94 91.01
CA VAL A 13 -8.28 36.19 89.75
C VAL A 13 -7.21 36.63 88.76
N TYR A 14 -6.80 37.91 88.79
CA TYR A 14 -5.76 38.43 87.90
C TYR A 14 -4.37 37.85 88.21
N VAL A 15 -4.04 37.63 89.49
CA VAL A 15 -2.74 37.08 89.92
C VAL A 15 -2.57 35.61 89.54
N VAL A 16 -3.65 34.83 89.48
CA VAL A 16 -3.62 33.40 89.12
C VAL A 16 -3.46 33.19 87.61
N ILE A 17 -3.91 34.14 86.78
CA ILE A 17 -3.80 34.02 85.32
C ILE A 17 -2.42 34.47 84.81
N THR A 18 -1.68 35.30 85.55
CA THR A 18 -0.37 35.81 85.11
C THR A 18 0.84 34.98 85.58
N SER A 19 0.65 33.88 86.33
CA SER A 19 1.77 33.12 86.94
C SER A 19 2.18 31.83 86.21
N SER A 20 1.78 31.61 84.95
CA SER A 20 2.31 30.49 84.13
C SER A 20 3.24 30.97 83.01
N SER A 21 4.25 31.78 83.35
CA SER A 21 5.42 32.01 82.50
C SER A 21 6.52 31.02 82.89
N GLY A 22 6.43 29.78 82.40
CA GLY A 22 7.49 28.76 82.48
C GLY A 22 8.25 28.71 81.15
N GLY A 23 9.56 29.00 81.21
CA GLY A 23 10.40 29.37 80.08
C GLY A 23 10.61 28.32 78.98
N SER A 24 10.96 28.85 77.81
CA SER A 24 11.43 28.13 76.63
C SER A 24 12.68 27.30 76.92
N THR A 25 12.61 25.99 76.70
CA THR A 25 13.79 25.14 76.56
C THR A 25 14.17 25.03 75.07
N PRO A 26 15.44 25.21 74.70
CA PRO A 26 15.88 25.16 73.31
C PRO A 26 15.95 23.72 72.76
N ALA A 27 15.74 23.57 71.45
CA ALA A 27 15.47 22.31 70.75
C ALA A 27 16.57 21.22 70.80
N TRP A 28 17.74 21.50 71.35
CA TRP A 28 18.90 20.60 71.33
C TRP A 28 19.08 19.75 72.61
N GLN A 29 18.20 19.86 73.60
CA GLN A 29 18.34 19.13 74.87
C GLN A 29 17.54 17.82 74.95
N LYS A 30 17.08 17.30 73.81
CA LYS A 30 16.27 16.07 73.72
C LYS A 30 16.95 14.95 72.92
N GLU A 31 18.25 14.83 73.01
CA GLU A 31 18.99 13.68 72.47
C GLU A 31 19.52 12.84 73.63
N ASN A 32 18.62 12.05 74.22
CA ASN A 32 19.01 10.97 75.13
C ASN A 32 18.85 9.68 74.34
N VAL A 33 19.89 9.30 73.58
CA VAL A 33 19.92 8.01 72.89
C VAL A 33 20.04 6.93 73.95
N SER A 34 18.90 6.43 74.44
CA SER A 34 18.89 5.35 75.41
C SER A 34 19.40 4.07 74.72
N PHE A 35 20.23 3.27 75.40
CA PHE A 35 20.69 1.99 74.88
C PHE A 35 19.54 1.11 74.30
N PRO A 36 18.33 1.09 74.91
CA PRO A 36 17.17 0.43 74.31
C PRO A 36 16.71 1.06 72.99
N MET A 37 16.72 2.40 72.85
CA MET A 37 16.37 3.09 71.61
C MET A 37 17.38 2.77 70.51
N MET A 38 18.68 2.88 70.81
CA MET A 38 19.76 2.57 69.87
C MET A 38 19.68 1.11 69.41
N ASN A 39 19.43 0.17 70.33
CA ASN A 39 19.18 -1.23 70.00
C ASN A 39 17.91 -1.41 69.14
N SER A 40 16.85 -0.64 69.37
CA SER A 40 15.63 -0.69 68.57
C SER A 40 15.85 -0.16 67.14
N GLU A 41 16.63 0.91 66.99
CA GLU A 41 17.00 1.49 65.69
C GLU A 41 17.97 0.59 64.92
N ILE A 42 18.95 -0.02 65.60
CA ILE A 42 19.82 -1.03 65.02
C ILE A 42 19.00 -2.23 64.54
N ASN A 43 18.06 -2.72 65.35
CA ASN A 43 17.17 -3.81 64.95
C ASN A 43 16.23 -3.41 63.80
N ALA A 44 15.74 -2.17 63.76
CA ALA A 44 14.95 -1.65 62.65
C ALA A 44 15.79 -1.54 61.36
N THR A 45 17.04 -1.08 61.48
CA THR A 45 17.99 -0.95 60.37
C THR A 45 18.38 -2.32 59.82
N MET A 46 18.61 -3.32 60.68
CA MET A 46 18.87 -4.71 60.25
C MET A 46 17.66 -5.29 59.49
N LYS A 47 16.43 -5.10 60.01
CA LYS A 47 15.21 -5.53 59.32
C LYS A 47 14.99 -4.82 57.98
N GLU A 48 15.30 -3.52 57.91
CA GLU A 48 15.20 -2.74 56.69
C GLU A 48 16.25 -3.17 55.64
N HIS A 49 17.47 -3.47 56.07
CA HIS A 49 18.49 -4.05 55.21
C HIS A 49 18.03 -5.39 54.61
N ASP A 50 17.43 -6.27 55.42
CA ASP A 50 16.89 -7.55 54.94
C ASP A 50 15.73 -7.34 53.96
N ARG A 51 14.83 -6.37 54.22
CA ARG A 51 13.78 -5.98 53.26
C ARG A 51 14.35 -5.43 51.97
N GLN A 52 15.40 -4.62 52.01
CA GLN A 52 16.06 -4.10 50.82
C GLN A 52 16.73 -5.22 50.02
N LYS A 53 17.33 -6.20 50.69
CA LYS A 53 17.91 -7.38 50.04
C LYS A 53 16.84 -8.20 49.32
N GLU A 54 15.71 -8.46 49.98
CA GLU A 54 14.55 -9.15 49.38
C GLU A 54 13.95 -8.35 48.22
N MET A 55 13.80 -7.03 48.37
CA MET A 55 13.28 -6.14 47.33
C MET A 55 14.17 -6.10 46.10
N ARG A 56 15.49 -6.04 46.27
CA ARG A 56 16.45 -6.12 45.17
C ARG A 56 16.36 -7.45 44.43
N GLN A 57 16.27 -8.57 45.16
CA GLN A 57 16.08 -9.89 44.53
C GLN A 57 14.79 -9.95 43.73
N LYS A 58 13.67 -9.47 44.29
CA LYS A 58 12.39 -9.38 43.58
C LYS A 58 12.46 -8.46 42.36
N GLN A 59 13.17 -7.33 42.46
CA GLN A 59 13.34 -6.38 41.36
C GLN A 59 14.18 -6.98 40.23
N THR A 60 15.27 -7.69 40.54
CA THR A 60 16.08 -8.39 39.54
C THR A 60 15.29 -9.49 38.84
N LEU A 61 14.52 -10.28 39.59
CA LEU A 61 13.64 -11.30 39.02
C LEU A 61 12.56 -10.67 38.12
N ASN A 62 11.89 -9.61 38.60
CA ASN A 62 10.87 -8.91 37.83
C ASN A 62 11.44 -8.25 36.57
N ALA A 63 12.62 -7.63 36.63
CA ALA A 63 13.28 -7.05 35.46
C ALA A 63 13.69 -8.12 34.44
N GLY A 64 14.17 -9.29 34.91
CA GLY A 64 14.46 -10.44 34.07
C GLY A 64 13.20 -10.97 33.38
N THR A 65 12.11 -11.14 34.13
CA THR A 65 10.81 -11.55 33.57
C THR A 65 10.26 -10.50 32.60
N GLU A 66 10.41 -9.20 32.87
CA GLU A 66 10.00 -8.14 31.96
C GLU A 66 10.82 -8.15 30.67
N ALA A 67 12.14 -8.32 30.74
CA ALA A 67 13.00 -8.43 29.55
C ALA A 67 12.63 -9.64 28.68
N ILE A 68 12.35 -10.79 29.31
CA ILE A 68 11.87 -11.99 28.63
C ILE A 68 10.49 -11.74 28.00
N ASN A 69 9.56 -11.13 28.74
CA ASN A 69 8.23 -10.80 28.22
C ASN A 69 8.29 -9.81 27.06
N ARG A 70 9.14 -8.78 27.13
CA ARG A 70 9.39 -7.84 26.03
C ARG A 70 9.94 -8.54 24.80
N THR A 71 10.87 -9.48 25.01
CA THR A 71 11.44 -10.28 23.90
C THR A 71 10.38 -11.15 23.25
N GLN A 72 9.61 -11.88 24.05
CA GLN A 72 8.49 -12.70 23.56
C GLN A 72 7.41 -11.86 22.84
N TRP A 73 7.15 -10.64 23.33
CA TRP A 73 6.22 -9.72 22.70
C TRP A 73 6.72 -9.21 21.35
N ASN A 74 8.01 -8.88 21.25
CA ASN A 74 8.64 -8.50 19.99
C ASN A 74 8.62 -9.66 18.98
N ASP A 75 8.98 -10.87 19.41
CA ASP A 75 8.90 -12.07 18.56
C ASP A 75 7.49 -12.35 18.07
N PHE A 76 6.50 -12.16 18.94
CA PHE A 76 5.08 -12.29 18.58
C PHE A 76 4.68 -11.23 17.55
N LYS A 77 5.03 -9.96 17.77
CA LYS A 77 4.76 -8.86 16.84
C LYS A 77 5.40 -9.12 15.48
N ASP A 78 6.63 -9.61 15.45
CA ASP A 78 7.34 -9.97 14.22
C ASP A 78 6.65 -11.10 13.48
N LYS A 79 6.20 -12.14 14.19
CA LYS A 79 5.43 -13.25 13.61
C LYS A 79 4.10 -12.78 13.03
N VAL A 80 3.35 -11.95 13.77
CA VAL A 80 2.08 -11.37 13.32
C VAL A 80 2.29 -10.52 12.07
N THR A 81 3.30 -9.66 12.07
CA THR A 81 3.64 -8.81 10.92
C THR A 81 3.99 -9.66 9.70
N LYS A 82 4.83 -10.69 9.85
CA LYS A 82 5.17 -11.63 8.77
C LYS A 82 3.94 -12.36 8.20
N ILE A 83 3.01 -12.79 9.06
CA ILE A 83 1.77 -13.45 8.63
C ILE A 83 0.87 -12.46 7.88
N GLN A 84 0.68 -11.26 8.43
CA GLN A 84 -0.11 -10.21 7.79
C GLN A 84 0.43 -9.85 6.41
N ASP A 85 1.75 -9.71 6.28
CA ASP A 85 2.39 -9.44 4.98
C ASP A 85 2.12 -10.56 3.99
N ARG A 86 2.32 -11.84 4.37
CA ARG A 86 2.01 -12.99 3.50
C ARG A 86 0.53 -13.04 3.08
N LEU A 87 -0.38 -12.75 3.99
CA LEU A 87 -1.82 -12.72 3.67
C LEU A 87 -2.18 -11.58 2.72
N ARG A 88 -1.55 -10.43 2.90
CA ARG A 88 -1.70 -9.27 2.00
C ARG A 88 -1.23 -9.65 0.59
N ILE A 89 -0.09 -10.34 0.50
CA ILE A 89 0.45 -10.85 -0.77
C ILE A 89 -0.53 -11.76 -1.51
N VAL A 90 -1.07 -12.74 -0.79
CA VAL A 90 -2.06 -13.69 -1.32
C VAL A 90 -3.34 -12.97 -1.75
N SER A 91 -3.82 -12.00 -0.96
CA SER A 91 -5.00 -11.20 -1.27
C SER A 91 -4.83 -10.38 -2.55
N PHE A 92 -3.66 -9.79 -2.78
CA PHE A 92 -3.34 -9.13 -4.05
C PHE A 92 -3.37 -10.12 -5.21
N ALA A 93 -2.70 -11.27 -5.08
CA ALA A 93 -2.63 -12.27 -6.15
C ALA A 93 -4.02 -12.75 -6.56
N ILE A 94 -4.89 -13.08 -5.60
CA ILE A 94 -6.27 -13.52 -5.85
C ILE A 94 -7.05 -12.47 -6.65
N GLN A 95 -6.90 -11.18 -6.31
CA GLN A 95 -7.58 -10.09 -7.02
C GLN A 95 -7.01 -9.85 -8.41
N ALA A 96 -5.72 -10.11 -8.61
CA ALA A 96 -5.05 -9.97 -9.89
C ALA A 96 -5.33 -11.12 -10.88
N ILE A 97 -5.75 -12.31 -10.41
CA ILE A 97 -5.98 -13.48 -11.27
C ILE A 97 -7.03 -13.21 -12.37
N PRO A 98 -8.26 -12.74 -12.09
CA PRO A 98 -9.25 -12.51 -13.13
C PRO A 98 -8.77 -11.52 -14.19
N THR A 99 -8.13 -10.44 -13.73
CA THR A 99 -7.56 -9.40 -14.60
C THR A 99 -6.39 -9.94 -15.43
N GLY A 100 -5.51 -10.76 -14.83
CA GLY A 100 -4.39 -11.39 -15.51
C GLY A 100 -4.82 -12.37 -16.61
N ILE A 101 -5.85 -13.17 -16.36
CA ILE A 101 -6.45 -14.04 -17.39
C ILE A 101 -7.02 -13.20 -18.54
N ALA A 102 -7.75 -12.13 -18.22
CA ALA A 102 -8.31 -11.24 -19.23
C ALA A 102 -7.22 -10.55 -20.06
N MET A 103 -6.15 -10.07 -19.42
CA MET A 103 -4.99 -9.47 -20.10
C MET A 103 -4.32 -10.49 -21.03
N SER A 104 -4.10 -11.73 -20.57
CA SER A 104 -3.49 -12.79 -21.39
C SER A 104 -4.27 -13.04 -22.68
N ARG A 105 -5.60 -13.10 -22.61
CA ARG A 105 -6.46 -13.25 -23.81
C ARG A 105 -6.29 -12.09 -24.79
N GLU A 106 -6.20 -10.86 -24.29
CA GLU A 106 -6.01 -9.68 -25.14
C GLU A 106 -4.60 -9.64 -25.75
N ILE A 107 -3.57 -10.05 -25.00
CA ILE A 107 -2.20 -10.20 -25.53
C ILE A 107 -2.17 -11.23 -26.66
N THR A 108 -2.83 -12.38 -26.50
CA THR A 108 -2.93 -13.37 -27.59
C THR A 108 -3.61 -12.79 -28.83
N LYS A 109 -4.67 -12.00 -28.67
CA LYS A 109 -5.32 -11.31 -29.81
C LYS A 109 -4.37 -10.33 -30.50
N ILE A 110 -3.62 -9.54 -29.72
CA ILE A 110 -2.59 -8.64 -30.26
C ILE A 110 -1.58 -9.43 -31.08
N THR A 111 -0.99 -10.49 -30.53
CA THR A 111 0.00 -11.32 -31.23
C THR A 111 -0.55 -11.93 -32.52
N ASN A 112 -1.79 -12.44 -32.47
CA ASN A 112 -2.44 -13.01 -33.65
C ASN A 112 -2.70 -11.95 -34.72
N ASN A 113 -3.18 -10.77 -34.32
CA ASN A 113 -3.41 -9.66 -35.23
C ASN A 113 -2.10 -9.16 -35.86
N GLN A 114 -1.02 -9.02 -35.08
CA GLN A 114 0.28 -8.60 -35.61
C GLN A 114 0.86 -9.63 -36.59
N THR A 115 0.73 -10.93 -36.29
CA THR A 115 1.08 -12.00 -37.24
C THR A 115 0.28 -11.89 -38.54
N ALA A 116 -1.03 -11.67 -38.45
CA ALA A 116 -1.88 -11.47 -39.62
C ALA A 116 -1.53 -10.21 -40.40
N ILE A 117 -1.24 -9.09 -39.73
CA ILE A 117 -0.80 -7.83 -40.35
C ILE A 117 0.46 -8.05 -41.19
N ILE A 118 1.48 -8.71 -40.63
CA ILE A 118 2.71 -9.05 -41.35
C ILE A 118 2.40 -9.91 -42.58
N GLY A 119 1.57 -10.93 -42.43
CA GLY A 119 1.15 -11.79 -43.54
C GLY A 119 0.41 -11.03 -44.64
N GLU A 120 -0.51 -10.14 -44.28
CA GLU A 120 -1.26 -9.33 -45.25
C GLU A 120 -0.35 -8.32 -45.96
N ILE A 121 0.57 -7.67 -45.24
CA ILE A 121 1.57 -6.75 -45.80
C ILE A 121 2.45 -7.45 -46.84
N ASN A 122 2.90 -8.69 -46.58
CA ASN A 122 3.68 -9.47 -47.54
C ASN A 122 2.93 -9.70 -48.87
N THR A 123 1.60 -9.86 -48.81
CA THR A 123 0.76 -10.05 -50.00
C THR A 123 0.29 -8.74 -50.65
N ALA A 124 0.34 -7.62 -49.91
CA ALA A 124 -0.16 -6.31 -50.34
C ALA A 124 0.78 -5.19 -49.85
N PRO A 125 2.01 -5.10 -50.37
CA PRO A 125 3.03 -4.17 -49.87
C PRO A 125 2.64 -2.69 -49.99
N TYR A 126 1.77 -2.35 -50.96
CA TYR A 126 1.21 -1.00 -51.10
C TYR A 126 0.36 -0.56 -49.89
N SER A 127 -0.15 -1.48 -49.08
CA SER A 127 -0.93 -1.17 -47.88
C SER A 127 -0.08 -0.55 -46.77
N ILE A 128 1.24 -0.77 -46.76
CA ILE A 128 2.18 -0.29 -45.73
C ILE A 128 2.04 1.22 -45.53
N ILE A 129 1.95 1.99 -46.61
CA ILE A 129 1.87 3.47 -46.56
C ILE A 129 0.67 3.93 -45.72
N ALA A 130 -0.44 3.20 -45.79
CA ALA A 130 -1.68 3.57 -45.10
C ALA A 130 -1.73 3.11 -43.63
N VAL A 131 -0.89 2.15 -43.24
CA VAL A 131 -0.85 1.61 -41.87
C VAL A 131 0.39 1.96 -41.09
N LEU A 132 1.46 2.44 -41.73
CA LEU A 132 2.70 2.85 -41.06
C LEU A 132 2.45 3.86 -39.92
N PRO A 133 1.62 4.92 -40.08
CA PRO A 133 1.34 5.83 -38.96
C PRO A 133 0.65 5.12 -37.77
N SER A 134 -0.29 4.21 -38.06
CA SER A 134 -0.98 3.42 -37.03
C SER A 134 -0.05 2.42 -36.35
N GLN A 135 0.94 1.89 -37.06
CA GLN A 135 1.95 0.99 -36.50
C GLN A 135 2.92 1.72 -35.57
N VAL A 136 3.34 2.95 -35.93
CA VAL A 136 4.19 3.78 -35.07
C VAL A 136 3.45 4.09 -33.75
N GLN A 137 2.22 4.58 -33.85
CA GLN A 137 1.41 4.84 -32.67
C GLN A 137 1.18 3.58 -31.82
N PHE A 138 0.95 2.43 -32.46
CA PHE A 138 0.79 1.15 -31.76
C PHE A 138 2.04 0.77 -30.95
N VAL A 139 3.24 1.03 -31.46
CA VAL A 139 4.50 0.76 -30.74
C VAL A 139 4.68 1.69 -29.56
N ASP A 140 4.35 2.98 -29.72
CA ASP A 140 4.39 3.97 -28.64
C ASP A 140 3.41 3.61 -27.52
N ASP A 141 2.17 3.27 -27.88
CA ASP A 141 1.13 2.82 -26.95
C ASP A 141 1.59 1.53 -26.24
N LEU A 142 2.12 0.54 -26.98
CA LEU A 142 2.65 -0.70 -26.41
C LEU A 142 3.77 -0.43 -25.39
N GLN A 143 4.66 0.52 -25.68
CA GLN A 143 5.72 0.90 -24.76
C GLN A 143 5.15 1.51 -23.47
N MET A 144 4.16 2.39 -23.58
CA MET A 144 3.49 3.00 -22.42
C MET A 144 2.77 1.95 -21.56
N VAL A 145 2.01 1.06 -22.18
CA VAL A 145 1.30 -0.03 -21.49
C VAL A 145 2.27 -1.00 -20.83
N THR A 146 3.38 -1.32 -21.49
CA THR A 146 4.43 -2.17 -20.91
C THR A 146 5.04 -1.51 -19.68
N ARG A 147 5.37 -0.21 -19.74
CA ARG A 147 5.88 0.56 -18.60
C ARG A 147 4.88 0.58 -17.44
N LEU A 148 3.58 0.72 -17.72
CA LEU A 148 2.53 0.67 -16.70
C LEU A 148 2.51 -0.70 -16.00
N ILE A 149 2.47 -1.80 -16.77
CA ILE A 149 2.45 -3.16 -16.21
C ILE A 149 3.73 -3.44 -15.41
N THR A 150 4.89 -3.06 -15.92
CA THR A 150 6.16 -3.17 -15.20
C THR A 150 6.14 -2.34 -13.92
N GLY A 151 5.60 -1.12 -13.96
CA GLY A 151 5.43 -0.27 -12.79
C GLY A 151 4.55 -0.91 -11.72
N ILE A 152 3.45 -1.58 -12.12
CA ILE A 152 2.58 -2.33 -11.22
C ILE A 152 3.33 -3.50 -10.57
N ILE A 153 4.12 -4.25 -11.34
CA ILE A 153 4.89 -5.39 -10.82
C ILE A 153 5.99 -4.92 -9.85
N LEU A 154 6.74 -3.88 -10.21
CA LEU A 154 7.83 -3.36 -9.38
C LEU A 154 7.30 -2.65 -8.12
N SER A 155 6.16 -1.98 -8.21
CA SER A 155 5.53 -1.25 -7.10
C SER A 155 4.63 -2.14 -6.24
N TYR A 156 4.84 -3.45 -6.28
CA TYR A 156 4.02 -4.43 -5.58
C TYR A 156 3.83 -4.11 -4.09
N GLY A 157 4.92 -3.76 -3.38
CA GLY A 157 4.87 -3.43 -1.95
C GLY A 157 3.96 -2.24 -1.64
N ALA A 158 3.94 -1.23 -2.50
CA ALA A 158 3.07 -0.05 -2.36
C ALA A 158 1.61 -0.38 -2.74
N ILE A 159 1.40 -1.12 -3.83
CA ILE A 159 0.05 -1.50 -4.29
C ILE A 159 -0.64 -2.47 -3.32
N ASN A 160 0.16 -3.25 -2.61
CA ASN A 160 -0.33 -4.13 -1.56
C ASN A 160 -0.86 -3.33 -0.35
N GLN A 161 -0.32 -2.13 -0.10
CA GLN A 161 -0.77 -1.22 0.96
C GLN A 161 -2.02 -0.41 0.58
N MET A 162 -2.33 -0.29 -0.72
CA MET A 162 -3.55 0.36 -1.20
C MET A 162 -4.82 -0.37 -0.74
N GLU A 163 -5.92 0.38 -0.67
CA GLU A 163 -7.22 -0.21 -0.41
C GLU A 163 -7.60 -1.21 -1.52
N LYS A 164 -8.41 -2.22 -1.18
CA LYS A 164 -8.88 -3.24 -2.13
C LYS A 164 -9.60 -2.62 -3.34
N SER A 165 -10.39 -1.57 -3.12
CA SER A 165 -11.12 -0.85 -4.16
C SER A 165 -10.16 -0.12 -5.12
N GLU A 166 -9.19 0.62 -4.59
CA GLU A 166 -8.19 1.36 -5.37
C GLU A 166 -7.31 0.44 -6.21
N ARG A 167 -6.85 -0.68 -5.61
CA ARG A 167 -6.10 -1.70 -6.33
C ARG A 167 -6.89 -2.28 -7.49
N LYS A 168 -8.19 -2.54 -7.28
CA LYS A 168 -9.07 -3.02 -8.35
C LYS A 168 -9.17 -1.98 -9.48
N ILE A 169 -9.32 -0.71 -9.16
CA ILE A 169 -9.36 0.38 -10.15
C ILE A 169 -8.06 0.40 -10.98
N LEU A 170 -6.90 0.31 -10.33
CA LEU A 170 -5.60 0.27 -11.00
C LEU A 170 -5.47 -0.93 -11.95
N LEU A 171 -5.87 -2.12 -11.50
CA LEU A 171 -5.82 -3.34 -12.30
C LEU A 171 -6.82 -3.30 -13.46
N ASP A 172 -8.03 -2.77 -13.24
CA ASP A 172 -9.04 -2.59 -14.28
C ASP A 172 -8.61 -1.54 -15.32
N TYR A 173 -7.93 -0.48 -14.90
CA TYR A 173 -7.30 0.51 -15.79
C TYR A 173 -6.23 -0.15 -16.67
N ALA A 174 -5.29 -0.90 -16.07
CA ALA A 174 -4.27 -1.63 -16.83
C ALA A 174 -4.87 -2.61 -17.84
N LEU A 175 -5.95 -3.31 -17.47
CA LEU A 175 -6.71 -4.15 -18.40
C LEU A 175 -7.36 -3.33 -19.52
N GLY A 176 -7.89 -2.15 -19.21
CA GLY A 176 -8.43 -1.20 -20.17
C GLY A 176 -7.40 -0.81 -21.23
N GLU A 177 -6.18 -0.47 -20.79
CA GLU A 177 -5.07 -0.12 -21.67
C GLU A 177 -4.69 -1.26 -22.64
N VAL A 178 -4.55 -2.49 -22.13
CA VAL A 178 -4.27 -3.67 -22.97
C VAL A 178 -5.42 -3.93 -23.96
N LYS A 179 -6.68 -3.74 -23.55
CA LYS A 179 -7.85 -3.86 -24.45
C LYS A 179 -7.83 -2.81 -25.55
N THR A 180 -7.45 -1.57 -25.24
CA THR A 180 -7.30 -0.51 -26.24
C THR A 180 -6.25 -0.89 -27.27
N LEU A 181 -5.10 -1.41 -26.84
CA LEU A 181 -4.05 -1.88 -27.74
C LEU A 181 -4.52 -3.02 -28.66
N SER A 182 -5.28 -3.97 -28.12
CA SER A 182 -5.92 -5.07 -28.87
C SER A 182 -6.92 -4.57 -29.92
N ARG A 183 -7.75 -3.58 -29.56
CA ARG A 183 -8.70 -2.93 -30.48
C ARG A 183 -7.99 -2.18 -31.60
N ASN A 184 -6.95 -1.41 -31.28
CA ASN A 184 -6.15 -0.67 -32.26
C ASN A 184 -5.49 -1.62 -33.26
N SER A 185 -4.91 -2.72 -32.77
CA SER A 185 -4.33 -3.77 -33.62
C SER A 185 -5.37 -4.43 -34.54
N THR A 186 -6.57 -4.70 -34.03
CA THR A 186 -7.68 -5.24 -34.83
C THR A 186 -8.11 -4.26 -35.92
N HIS A 187 -8.26 -2.98 -35.57
CA HIS A 187 -8.66 -1.93 -36.51
C HIS A 187 -7.64 -1.78 -37.65
N MET A 188 -6.34 -1.82 -37.32
CA MET A 188 -5.26 -1.79 -38.29
C MET A 188 -5.33 -2.97 -39.27
N LEU A 189 -5.53 -4.20 -38.78
CA LEU A 189 -5.70 -5.38 -39.64
C LEU A 189 -6.89 -5.23 -40.60
N LEU A 190 -8.03 -4.75 -40.11
CA LEU A 190 -9.21 -4.52 -40.95
C LEU A 190 -8.94 -3.48 -42.05
N LYS A 191 -8.21 -2.41 -41.72
CA LYS A 191 -7.81 -1.38 -42.69
C LYS A 191 -6.94 -1.97 -43.81
N ILE A 192 -5.96 -2.82 -43.48
CA ILE A 192 -5.12 -3.50 -44.47
C ILE A 192 -5.96 -4.36 -45.41
N ARG A 193 -6.85 -5.17 -44.82
CA ARG A 193 -7.73 -6.06 -45.58
C ARG A 193 -8.68 -5.29 -46.50
N ASP A 194 -9.23 -4.17 -46.05
CA ASP A 194 -10.09 -3.33 -46.89
C ASP A 194 -9.31 -2.71 -48.06
N ILE A 195 -8.10 -2.21 -47.81
CA ILE A 195 -7.23 -1.67 -48.88
C ILE A 195 -6.91 -2.74 -49.92
N LYS A 196 -6.51 -3.94 -49.46
CA LYS A 196 -6.26 -5.08 -50.34
C LYS A 196 -7.49 -5.47 -51.15
N ALA A 197 -8.66 -5.53 -50.52
CA ALA A 197 -9.92 -5.83 -51.20
C ALA A 197 -10.29 -4.77 -52.25
N LYS A 198 -10.08 -3.48 -51.95
CA LYS A 198 -10.27 -2.38 -52.91
C LYS A 198 -9.37 -2.51 -54.13
N VAL A 199 -8.09 -2.79 -53.94
CA VAL A 199 -7.14 -2.99 -55.06
C VAL A 199 -7.52 -4.20 -55.90
N LEU A 200 -7.89 -5.32 -55.28
CA LEU A 200 -8.33 -6.52 -56.00
C LEU A 200 -9.61 -6.27 -56.80
N ARG A 201 -10.58 -5.54 -56.24
CA ARG A 201 -11.81 -5.15 -56.96
C ARG A 201 -11.49 -4.28 -58.18
N ASN A 202 -10.62 -3.28 -58.03
CA ASN A 202 -10.22 -2.42 -59.14
C ASN A 202 -9.49 -3.19 -60.24
N LYS A 203 -8.59 -4.11 -59.88
CA LYS A 203 -7.90 -4.97 -60.84
C LYS A 203 -8.88 -5.86 -61.62
N ARG A 204 -9.86 -6.46 -60.94
CA ARG A 204 -10.89 -7.30 -61.58
C ARG A 204 -11.77 -6.47 -62.53
N ALA A 205 -12.17 -5.27 -62.13
CA ALA A 205 -12.94 -4.37 -62.99
C ALA A 205 -12.14 -3.99 -64.24
N PHE A 206 -10.87 -3.60 -64.10
CA PHE A 206 -9.99 -3.29 -65.23
C PHE A 206 -9.83 -4.49 -66.18
N GLN A 207 -9.59 -5.70 -65.65
CA GLN A 207 -9.50 -6.92 -66.46
C GLN A 207 -10.79 -7.22 -67.21
N TYR A 208 -11.95 -6.98 -66.60
CA TYR A 208 -13.24 -7.14 -67.27
C TYR A 208 -13.37 -6.23 -68.48
N TYR A 209 -13.03 -4.95 -68.36
CA TYR A 209 -13.07 -4.00 -69.48
C TYR A 209 -12.08 -4.39 -70.59
N VAL A 210 -10.84 -4.72 -70.25
CA VAL A 210 -9.83 -5.15 -71.24
C VAL A 210 -10.26 -6.41 -71.98
N ASN A 211 -10.85 -7.39 -71.28
CA ASN A 211 -11.33 -8.62 -71.92
C ASN A 211 -12.54 -8.35 -72.82
N ARG A 212 -13.44 -7.45 -72.41
CA ARG A 212 -14.57 -7.03 -73.24
C ARG A 212 -14.09 -6.34 -74.51
N ASP A 213 -13.13 -5.43 -74.41
CA ASP A 213 -12.55 -4.73 -75.55
C ASP A 213 -11.87 -5.71 -76.51
N ARG A 214 -11.10 -6.68 -76.00
CA ARG A 214 -10.50 -7.74 -76.84
C ARG A 214 -11.56 -8.50 -77.63
N GLN A 215 -12.66 -8.91 -76.97
CA GLN A 215 -13.77 -9.61 -77.63
C GLN A 215 -14.41 -8.74 -78.73
N VAL A 216 -14.62 -7.45 -78.46
CA VAL A 216 -15.18 -6.52 -79.46
C VAL A 216 -14.25 -6.41 -80.67
N VAL A 217 -12.94 -6.25 -80.46
CA VAL A 217 -11.95 -6.17 -81.53
C VAL A 217 -11.89 -7.48 -82.33
N GLU A 218 -11.87 -8.64 -81.67
CA GLU A 218 -11.90 -9.96 -82.33
C GLU A 218 -13.15 -10.13 -83.19
N ASN A 219 -14.32 -9.72 -82.68
CA ASN A 219 -15.57 -9.76 -83.45
C ASN A 219 -15.50 -8.85 -84.69
N ILE A 220 -14.95 -7.64 -84.57
CA ILE A 220 -14.74 -6.74 -85.72
C ILE A 220 -13.81 -7.38 -86.74
N MET A 221 -12.69 -7.96 -86.30
CA MET A 221 -11.69 -8.56 -87.18
C MET A 221 -12.23 -9.79 -87.91
N ASN A 222 -13.01 -10.62 -87.23
CA ASN A 222 -13.66 -11.79 -87.82
C ASN A 222 -14.74 -11.38 -88.83
N ASN A 223 -15.49 -10.32 -88.55
CA ASN A 223 -16.47 -9.78 -89.50
C ASN A 223 -15.79 -9.21 -90.75
N ILE A 224 -14.64 -8.53 -90.62
CA ILE A 224 -13.88 -8.01 -91.78
C ILE A 224 -13.31 -9.15 -92.64
N LYS A 225 -12.84 -10.24 -92.03
CA LYS A 225 -12.29 -11.41 -92.77
C LYS A 225 -13.33 -12.23 -93.53
N ASN A 226 -14.61 -12.07 -93.22
CA ASN A 226 -15.71 -12.77 -93.86
C ASN A 226 -16.39 -11.95 -94.97
N PHE A 227 -15.89 -10.74 -95.26
CA PHE A 227 -16.18 -9.97 -96.48
C PHE A 227 -15.11 -10.24 -97.53
#